data_AF-A0A9E5J634-F1
#
_entry.id   AF-A0A9E5J634-F1
#
_cell.length_a   1.000
_cell.length_b   1.000
_cell.length_c   1.000
_cell.angle_alpha   90.00
_cell.angle_beta   90.00
_cell.angle_gamma   90.00
#
_symmetry.space_group_name_H-M   'P 1'
#
loop_
_entity.id
_entity.type
_entity.pdbx_description
1 polymer ?
#
loop_
_entity_poly.entity_id
_entity_poly.type
_entity_poly.pdbx_seq_one_letter_code
_entity_poly.pdbx_strand_id
1 'polypeptide(L)'
;FALVGVFVAQTAGGARVAITGAGNGVFRHAGLEAALTQSFTPEAVAGVAVDSTDLNADLHASKAYRAHLITVQTQRAVKQANG
;
A
#
# COMPACT_ATOMS: atom_id res chain seq x y z
N PHE A 1 11.20 -7.13 -12.26
CA PHE A 1 9.77 -6.82 -11.98
C PHE A 1 9.68 -6.09 -10.64
N ALA A 2 8.64 -5.29 -10.41
CA ALA A 2 8.42 -4.70 -9.09
C ALA A 2 7.87 -5.78 -8.15
N LEU A 3 8.55 -6.03 -7.03
CA LEU A 3 8.08 -7.02 -6.06
C LEU A 3 6.75 -6.55 -5.43
N VAL A 4 6.72 -5.30 -4.96
CA VAL A 4 5.49 -4.57 -4.61
C VAL A 4 5.64 -3.14 -5.11
N GLY A 5 4.66 -2.65 -5.86
CA GLY A 5 4.53 -1.24 -6.23
C GLY A 5 3.29 -0.64 -5.58
N VAL A 6 3.38 0.62 -5.15
CA VAL A 6 2.25 1.37 -4.60
C VAL A 6 2.15 2.71 -5.32
N PHE A 7 0.93 3.04 -5.75
CA PHE A 7 0.58 4.38 -6.22
C PHE A 7 -0.42 5.00 -5.24
N VAL A 8 -0.17 6.25 -4.86
CA VAL A 8 -1.05 7.01 -3.99
C VAL A 8 -1.51 8.29 -4.67
N ALA A 9 -2.74 8.69 -4.40
CA ALA A 9 -3.26 9.98 -4.83
C ALA A 9 -4.18 10.56 -3.77
N GLN A 10 -4.05 11.86 -3.49
CA GLN A 10 -5.03 12.62 -2.74
C GLN A 10 -5.96 13.30 -3.75
N THR A 11 -7.26 13.02 -3.64
CA THR A 11 -8.28 13.56 -4.57
C THR A 11 -9.37 14.29 -3.78
N ALA A 12 -10.24 15.02 -4.47
CA ALA A 12 -11.43 15.62 -3.85
C ALA A 12 -12.36 14.57 -3.21
N GLY A 13 -12.33 13.31 -3.68
CA GLY A 13 -13.10 12.19 -3.15
C GLY A 13 -12.34 11.32 -2.14
N GLY A 14 -11.27 11.85 -1.54
CA GLY A 14 -10.41 11.14 -0.58
C GLY A 14 -9.17 10.51 -1.21
N ALA A 15 -8.41 9.79 -0.38
CA ALA A 15 -7.18 9.13 -0.80
C ALA A 15 -7.45 7.85 -1.61
N ARG A 16 -6.55 7.54 -2.54
CA ARG A 16 -6.53 6.28 -3.30
C ARG A 16 -5.17 5.60 -3.13
N VAL A 17 -5.19 4.29 -2.92
CA VAL A 17 -3.97 3.46 -2.74
C VAL A 17 -4.10 2.23 -3.60
N ALA A 18 -3.37 2.21 -4.72
CA ALA A 18 -3.32 1.09 -5.65
C ALA A 18 -2.02 0.28 -5.45
N ILE A 19 -2.16 -1.04 -5.32
CA ILE A 19 -1.05 -1.97 -5.06
C ILE A 19 -0.90 -2.88 -6.27
N THR A 20 0.34 -3.06 -6.73
CA THR A 20 0.71 -3.98 -7.80
C THR A 20 1.79 -4.96 -7.35
N GLY A 21 1.81 -6.14 -7.96
CA GLY A 21 2.80 -7.18 -7.72
C GLY A 21 2.53 -8.08 -6.52
N ALA A 22 1.53 -7.78 -5.67
CA ALA A 22 1.29 -8.51 -4.42
C ALA A 22 0.12 -9.51 -4.45
N GLY A 23 -0.82 -9.43 -5.39
CA GLY A 23 -1.99 -10.30 -5.49
C GLY A 23 -2.31 -10.70 -6.93
N ASN A 24 -3.53 -11.18 -7.19
CA ASN A 24 -4.01 -11.52 -8.53
C ASN A 24 -4.36 -10.26 -9.34
N GLY A 25 -3.33 -9.52 -9.74
CA GLY A 25 -3.46 -8.23 -10.41
C GLY A 25 -3.37 -7.03 -9.47
N VAL A 26 -3.74 -5.86 -9.99
CA VAL A 26 -3.75 -4.60 -9.24
C VAL A 26 -5.02 -4.52 -8.38
N PHE A 27 -4.88 -4.09 -7.13
CA PHE A 27 -6.02 -3.92 -6.24
C PHE A 27 -5.89 -2.64 -5.40
N ARG A 28 -6.99 -2.22 -4.79
CA ARG A 28 -7.05 -1.08 -3.87
C ARG A 28 -7.14 -1.55 -2.44
N HIS A 29 -6.46 -0.84 -1.52
CA HIS A 29 -6.46 -1.21 -0.10
C HIS A 29 -7.30 -0.24 0.73
N ALA A 30 -8.54 -0.65 1.02
CA ALA A 30 -9.53 0.19 1.70
C ALA A 30 -9.05 0.74 3.06
N GLY A 31 -8.35 -0.07 3.87
CA GLY A 31 -7.85 0.37 5.18
C GLY A 31 -6.77 1.46 5.08
N LEU A 32 -5.95 1.43 4.02
CA LEU A 32 -4.90 2.43 3.80
C LEU A 32 -5.52 3.71 3.23
N GLU A 33 -6.50 3.57 2.33
CA GLU A 33 -7.28 4.71 1.82
C GLU A 33 -8.05 5.43 2.94
N ALA A 34 -8.65 4.69 3.88
CA ALA A 34 -9.34 5.28 5.02
C ALA A 34 -8.38 6.09 5.91
N ALA A 35 -7.24 5.51 6.28
CA ALA A 35 -6.22 6.19 7.08
C ALA A 35 -5.68 7.45 6.40
N LEU A 36 -5.33 7.36 5.10
CA LEU A 36 -4.79 8.49 4.34
C LEU A 36 -5.83 9.56 4.00
N THR A 37 -7.11 9.21 3.98
CA THR A 37 -8.19 10.19 3.83
C THR A 37 -8.33 11.05 5.08
N GLN A 38 -8.07 10.49 6.28
CA GLN A 38 -8.07 11.23 7.54
C GLN A 38 -6.80 12.08 7.71
N SER A 39 -5.64 11.52 7.35
CA SER A 39 -4.36 12.20 7.42
C SER A 39 -3.45 11.72 6.30
N PHE A 40 -3.19 12.57 5.30
CA PHE A 40 -2.34 12.22 4.16
C PHE A 40 -0.85 12.37 4.52
N THR A 41 -0.39 11.58 5.50
CA THR A 41 1.00 11.55 5.97
C THR A 41 1.55 10.12 6.01
N PRO A 42 2.88 9.93 5.92
CA PRO A 42 3.47 8.58 5.98
C PRO A 42 3.15 7.83 7.28
N GLU A 43 3.00 8.54 8.39
CA GLU A 43 2.79 7.94 9.71
C GLU A 43 1.38 7.34 9.84
N ALA A 44 0.40 7.90 9.12
CA ALA A 44 -1.01 7.48 9.18
C ALA A 44 -1.22 6.01 8.83
N VAL A 45 -0.33 5.42 8.02
CA VAL A 45 -0.46 4.02 7.58
C VAL A 45 0.34 3.02 8.42
N ALA A 46 1.16 3.48 9.38
CA ALA A 46 2.05 2.61 10.14
C ALA A 46 1.29 1.57 11.00
N GLY A 47 0.09 1.94 11.50
CA GLY A 47 -0.77 1.06 12.30
C GLY A 47 -1.80 0.27 11.50
N VAL A 48 -1.85 0.42 10.16
CA VAL A 48 -2.83 -0.27 9.33
C VAL A 48 -2.34 -1.69 9.06
N ALA A 49 -3.08 -2.68 9.56
CA ALA A 49 -2.82 -4.08 9.27
C ALA A 49 -3.09 -4.36 7.78
N VAL A 50 -2.13 -5.00 7.12
CA VAL A 50 -2.27 -5.50 5.74
C VAL A 50 -2.46 -7.01 5.83
N ASP A 51 -3.66 -7.49 5.49
CA ASP A 51 -3.94 -8.92 5.46
C ASP A 51 -3.12 -9.59 4.34
N SER A 52 -2.38 -10.62 4.71
CA SER A 52 -1.50 -11.35 3.80
C SER A 52 -2.19 -12.55 3.15
N THR A 53 -3.39 -12.94 3.59
CA THR A 53 -4.08 -14.18 3.20
C THR A 53 -4.19 -14.33 1.69
N ASP A 54 -4.62 -13.26 1.01
CA ASP A 54 -4.84 -13.23 -0.44
C ASP A 54 -3.63 -12.74 -1.25
N LEU A 55 -2.48 -12.51 -0.59
CA LEU A 55 -1.25 -12.15 -1.29
C LEU A 55 -0.56 -13.38 -1.88
N ASN A 56 0.21 -13.17 -2.93
CA ASN A 56 0.98 -14.22 -3.58
C ASN A 56 2.28 -14.50 -2.82
N ALA A 57 2.79 -15.72 -2.93
CA ALA A 57 4.14 -16.07 -2.50
C ALA A 57 4.86 -16.85 -3.60
N ASP A 58 6.14 -16.60 -3.75
CA ASP A 58 7.00 -17.24 -4.76
C ASP A 58 8.46 -17.27 -4.28
N LEU A 59 9.38 -17.68 -5.16
CA LEU A 59 10.82 -17.73 -4.91
C LEU A 59 11.40 -16.36 -4.51
N HIS A 60 10.76 -15.25 -4.86
CA HIS A 60 11.25 -13.90 -4.60
C HIS A 60 10.77 -13.33 -3.27
N ALA A 61 9.59 -13.74 -2.78
CA ALA A 61 9.08 -13.28 -1.49
C ALA A 61 7.91 -14.09 -0.93
N SER A 62 7.81 -14.10 0.41
CA SER A 62 6.66 -14.60 1.15
C SER A 62 5.50 -13.60 1.14
N LYS A 63 4.28 -14.10 1.44
CA LYS A 63 3.08 -13.27 1.62
C LYS A 63 3.29 -12.20 2.69
N ALA A 64 3.88 -12.59 3.82
CA ALA A 64 4.14 -11.69 4.95
C ALA A 64 5.12 -10.56 4.58
N TYR A 65 6.16 -10.88 3.81
CA TYR A 65 7.11 -9.86 3.35
C TYR A 65 6.47 -8.89 2.35
N ARG A 66 5.60 -9.37 1.46
CA ARG A 66 4.83 -8.50 0.55
C ARG A 66 3.86 -7.60 1.32
N ALA A 67 3.18 -8.12 2.35
CA ALA A 67 2.33 -7.32 3.24
C ALA A 67 3.14 -6.21 3.92
N HIS A 68 4.33 -6.53 4.44
CA HIS A 68 5.23 -5.54 5.02
C HIS A 68 5.65 -4.47 4.01
N LEU A 69 6.01 -4.88 2.79
CA LEU A 69 6.41 -3.95 1.73
C LEU A 69 5.26 -3.04 1.28
N ILE A 70 4.00 -3.49 1.29
CA ILE A 70 2.85 -2.63 1.00
C ILE A 70 2.85 -1.42 1.94
N THR A 71 3.01 -1.64 3.25
CA THR A 71 3.07 -0.54 4.23
C THR A 71 4.25 0.39 3.94
N VAL A 72 5.47 -0.15 3.84
CA VAL A 72 6.69 0.66 3.62
C VAL A 72 6.63 1.46 2.31
N GLN A 73 6.17 0.84 1.22
CA GLN A 73 6.06 1.50 -0.07
C GLN A 73 4.95 2.57 -0.08
N THR A 74 3.85 2.35 0.64
CA THR A 74 2.81 3.36 0.84
C THR A 74 3.38 4.59 1.56
N GLN A 75 4.14 4.39 2.64
CA GLN A 75 4.79 5.49 3.37
C GLN A 75 5.71 6.32 2.47
N ARG A 76 6.54 5.64 1.68
CA ARG A 76 7.46 6.30 0.73
C ARG A 76 6.70 7.05 -0.36
N ALA A 77 5.64 6.46 -0.91
CA ALA A 77 4.82 7.08 -1.95
C ALA A 77 4.10 8.33 -1.43
N VAL A 78 3.56 8.30 -0.21
CA VAL A 78 2.93 9.47 0.42
C VAL A 78 3.97 10.55 0.70
N LYS A 79 5.14 10.19 1.23
CA LYS A 79 6.24 11.14 1.43
C LYS A 79 6.59 11.84 0.12
N GLN A 80 6.79 11.08 -0.96
CA GLN A 80 7.10 11.63 -2.28
C GLN A 80 5.98 12.52 -2.84
N ALA A 81 4.71 12.17 -2.60
CA ALA A 81 3.56 12.96 -3.04
C ALA A 81 3.45 14.31 -2.31
N ASN A 82 4.01 14.43 -1.11
CA ASN A 82 3.98 15.65 -0.30
C ASN A 82 5.13 16.64 -0.62
N GLY A 83 6.10 16.23 -1.43
CA GLY A 83 7.33 16.99 -1.73
C GLY A 83 8.52 16.60 -0.85
#